data_AF-A0A2V9WW34-F1
#
_entry.id   AF-A0A2V9WW34-F1
#
_cell.length_a   1.000
_cell.length_b   1.000
_cell.length_c   1.000
_cell.angle_alpha   90.00
_cell.angle_beta   90.00
_cell.angle_gamma   90.00
#
_symmetry.space_group_name_H-M   'P 1'
#
loop_
_entity.id
_entity.type
_entity.pdbx_description
1 polymer ?
#
loop_
_entity_poly.entity_id
_entity_poly.type
_entity_poly.pdbx_seq_one_letter_code
_entity_poly.pdbx_strand_id
1 'polypeptide(L)'
;MSCKELRRAGVLARVKSGELKLGNAAVMMGLSYRQTKRLAKRYREEGAKGLKHGSAGRESNRKKPGKFRERVLRLVGKKYSGEEGERFGPTLAAEHLASDDHVEVNAQTLRRWMLSEGLWSRARKRRMHRQRRERKEHVGELVQMDGSFHDCHLGPAAREIT
;
A
#
# COMPACT_ATOMS: atom_id res chain seq x y z
N MET A 1 -17.34 7.84 -6.23
CA MET A 1 -16.77 9.18 -6.35
C MET A 1 -16.04 9.51 -5.07
N SER A 2 -14.94 10.24 -5.13
CA SER A 2 -14.23 10.72 -3.94
C SER A 2 -15.01 11.84 -3.23
N CYS A 3 -14.82 12.03 -1.92
CA CYS A 3 -15.36 13.16 -1.17
C CYS A 3 -15.03 14.50 -1.84
N LYS A 4 -13.84 14.62 -2.46
CA LYS A 4 -13.43 15.81 -3.20
C LYS A 4 -14.28 16.06 -4.44
N GLU A 5 -14.65 15.01 -5.17
CA GLU A 5 -15.51 15.09 -6.36
C GLU A 5 -16.94 15.48 -5.98
N LEU A 6 -17.46 14.92 -4.89
CA LEU A 6 -18.77 15.26 -4.34
C LEU A 6 -18.85 16.72 -3.88
N ARG A 7 -17.84 17.20 -3.14
CA ARG A 7 -17.77 18.61 -2.73
C ARG A 7 -17.76 19.56 -3.93
N ARG A 8 -17.02 19.21 -4.99
CA ARG A 8 -16.99 20.00 -6.23
C ARG A 8 -18.34 20.01 -6.93
N ALA A 9 -19.07 18.90 -6.96
CA ALA A 9 -20.42 18.85 -7.50
C ALA A 9 -21.36 19.82 -6.78
N GLY A 10 -21.32 19.85 -5.44
CA GLY A 10 -22.11 20.79 -4.65
C GLY A 10 -21.78 22.26 -4.92
N VAL A 11 -20.50 22.61 -5.00
CA VAL A 11 -20.08 23.99 -5.33
C VAL A 11 -20.51 24.36 -6.76
N LEU A 12 -20.35 23.47 -7.73
CA LEU A 12 -20.74 23.72 -9.12
C LEU A 12 -22.25 23.74 -9.34
N ALA A 13 -23.04 23.06 -8.48
CA ALA A 13 -24.48 23.19 -8.46
C ALA A 13 -24.91 24.63 -8.13
N ARG A 14 -24.28 25.25 -7.12
CA ARG A 14 -24.53 26.67 -6.74
C ARG A 14 -24.07 27.67 -7.79
N VAL A 15 -23.01 27.33 -8.54
CA VAL A 15 -22.60 28.12 -9.71
C VAL A 15 -23.65 28.00 -10.83
N LYS A 16 -24.24 26.81 -11.02
CA LYS A 16 -25.27 26.58 -12.03
C LYS A 16 -26.60 27.28 -11.68
N SER A 17 -26.97 27.36 -10.40
CA SER A 17 -28.15 28.10 -9.92
C SER A 17 -27.97 29.62 -9.89
N GLY A 18 -26.76 30.13 -10.14
CA GLY A 18 -26.47 31.56 -10.17
C GLY A 18 -26.16 32.16 -8.79
N GLU A 19 -26.27 31.40 -7.71
CA GLU A 19 -25.96 31.84 -6.34
C GLU A 19 -24.47 32.14 -6.11
N LEU A 20 -23.59 31.52 -6.89
CA LEU A 20 -22.14 31.61 -6.71
C LEU A 20 -21.41 31.97 -8.00
N LYS A 21 -20.60 33.03 -7.95
CA LYS A 21 -19.71 33.40 -9.07
C LYS A 21 -18.59 32.36 -9.23
N LEU A 22 -18.18 32.14 -10.47
CA LEU A 22 -17.15 31.15 -10.83
C LEU A 22 -15.78 31.43 -10.16
N GLY A 23 -15.43 32.70 -9.95
CA GLY A 23 -14.20 33.09 -9.22
C GLY A 23 -14.22 32.63 -7.77
N ASN A 24 -15.31 32.87 -7.04
CA ASN A 24 -15.47 32.45 -5.65
C ASN A 24 -15.48 30.92 -5.53
N ALA A 25 -16.12 30.24 -6.48
CA ALA A 25 -16.10 28.79 -6.57
C ALA A 25 -14.67 28.23 -6.75
N ALA A 26 -13.83 28.91 -7.53
CA ALA A 26 -12.44 28.52 -7.74
C ALA A 26 -11.64 28.58 -6.42
N VAL A 27 -11.82 29.66 -5.66
CA VAL A 27 -11.22 29.83 -4.33
C VAL A 27 -11.69 28.73 -3.36
N MET A 28 -13.01 28.50 -3.27
CA MET A 28 -13.58 27.46 -2.40
C MET A 28 -13.05 26.06 -2.73
N MET A 29 -12.83 25.75 -4.01
CA MET A 29 -12.32 24.46 -4.47
C MET A 29 -10.78 24.35 -4.43
N GLY A 30 -10.06 25.45 -4.18
CA GLY A 30 -8.60 25.51 -4.23
C GLY A 30 -8.06 25.21 -5.63
N LEU A 31 -8.71 25.75 -6.67
CA LEU A 31 -8.39 25.50 -8.07
C LEU A 31 -8.14 26.81 -8.82
N SER A 32 -7.35 26.74 -9.89
CA SER A 32 -7.24 27.87 -10.81
C SER A 32 -8.58 28.17 -11.50
N TYR A 33 -8.77 29.43 -11.89
CA TYR A 33 -9.97 29.84 -12.62
C TYR A 33 -10.18 29.04 -13.91
N ARG A 34 -9.11 28.78 -14.68
CA ARG A 34 -9.17 27.98 -15.92
C ARG A 34 -9.62 26.54 -15.66
N GLN A 35 -9.10 25.89 -14.62
CA GLN A 35 -9.53 24.54 -14.23
C GLN A 35 -11.00 24.52 -13.79
N THR A 36 -11.40 25.52 -13.00
CA THR A 36 -12.78 25.68 -12.54
C THR A 36 -13.75 25.88 -13.70
N LYS A 37 -13.38 26.71 -14.70
CA LYS A 37 -14.17 26.89 -15.93
C LYS A 37 -14.34 25.58 -16.71
N ARG A 38 -13.28 24.78 -16.85
CA ARG A 38 -13.34 23.46 -17.51
C ARG A 38 -14.24 22.47 -16.76
N LEU A 39 -14.18 22.47 -15.43
CA LEU A 39 -15.04 21.62 -14.60
C LEU A 39 -16.50 22.08 -14.67
N ALA A 40 -16.76 23.39 -14.65
CA ALA A 40 -18.10 23.95 -14.77
C ALA A 40 -18.73 23.69 -16.15
N LYS A 41 -17.92 23.62 -17.22
CA LYS A 41 -18.38 23.18 -18.54
C LYS A 41 -18.80 21.70 -18.51
N ARG A 42 -17.92 20.81 -18.06
CA ARG A 42 -18.23 19.36 -17.93
C ARG A 42 -19.43 19.09 -17.04
N TYR A 43 -19.55 19.81 -15.92
CA TYR A 43 -20.69 19.67 -15.02
C TYR A 43 -22.02 20.11 -15.67
N ARG A 44 -21.99 21.07 -16.60
CA ARG A 44 -23.19 21.45 -17.36
C ARG A 44 -23.60 20.38 -18.38
N GLU A 45 -22.64 19.73 -19.01
CA GLU A 45 -22.86 18.71 -20.04
C GLU A 45 -23.25 17.35 -19.44
N GLU A 46 -22.53 16.90 -18.41
CA GLU A 46 -22.61 15.53 -17.88
C GLU A 46 -23.09 15.46 -16.41
N GLY A 47 -23.36 16.62 -15.79
CA GLY A 47 -23.73 16.70 -14.37
C GLY A 47 -22.61 16.24 -13.43
N ALA A 48 -23.00 15.69 -12.28
CA ALA A 48 -22.05 15.18 -11.29
C ALA A 48 -21.22 13.99 -11.82
N LYS A 49 -21.72 13.22 -12.79
CA LYS A 49 -21.03 12.06 -13.37
C LYS A 49 -19.75 12.48 -14.10
N GLY A 50 -19.76 13.61 -14.81
CA GLY A 50 -18.59 14.12 -15.54
C GLY A 50 -17.47 14.70 -14.66
N LEU A 51 -17.71 14.83 -13.35
CA LEU A 51 -16.68 15.19 -12.38
C LEU A 51 -15.91 13.98 -11.85
N LYS A 52 -16.41 12.76 -12.07
CA LYS A 52 -15.72 11.53 -11.73
C LYS A 52 -14.41 11.47 -12.53
N HIS A 53 -13.31 11.13 -11.88
CA HIS A 53 -12.02 10.96 -12.54
C HIS A 53 -12.15 9.95 -13.70
N GLY A 54 -11.63 10.28 -14.90
CA GLY A 54 -11.83 9.46 -16.11
C GLY A 54 -11.23 8.06 -16.03
N SER A 55 -10.20 7.85 -15.21
CA SER A 55 -9.63 6.52 -14.94
C SER A 55 -10.36 5.76 -13.84
N ALA A 56 -11.33 6.36 -13.14
CA ALA A 56 -12.02 5.71 -12.03
C ALA A 56 -12.95 4.60 -12.52
N GLY A 57 -12.54 3.35 -12.26
CA GLY A 57 -13.21 2.14 -12.74
C GLY A 57 -12.56 1.54 -13.99
N ARG A 58 -11.53 2.18 -14.56
CA ARG A 58 -10.77 1.61 -15.67
C ARG A 58 -9.72 0.66 -15.13
N GLU A 59 -9.61 -0.51 -15.75
CA GLU A 59 -8.54 -1.45 -15.43
C GLU A 59 -7.17 -0.90 -15.83
N SER A 60 -6.12 -1.28 -15.10
CA SER A 60 -4.76 -0.87 -15.42
C SER A 60 -4.27 -1.58 -16.68
N ASN A 61 -3.62 -0.85 -17.59
CA ASN A 61 -2.96 -1.44 -18.76
C ASN A 61 -1.83 -2.43 -18.38
N ARG A 62 -1.34 -2.38 -17.13
CA ARG A 62 -0.30 -3.30 -16.60
C ARG A 62 -0.89 -4.50 -15.87
N LYS A 63 -2.21 -4.68 -15.89
CA LYS A 63 -2.89 -5.80 -15.25
C LYS A 63 -2.43 -7.11 -15.88
N LYS A 64 -2.01 -8.07 -15.06
CA LYS A 64 -1.67 -9.42 -15.53
C LYS A 64 -2.94 -10.15 -16.00
N PRO A 65 -2.85 -11.06 -16.99
CA PRO A 65 -3.99 -11.84 -17.46
C PRO A 65 -4.70 -12.57 -16.31
N GLY A 66 -6.05 -12.68 -16.38
CA GLY A 66 -6.85 -13.35 -15.36
C GLY A 66 -6.41 -14.79 -15.11
N LYS A 67 -6.16 -15.54 -16.19
CA LYS A 67 -5.64 -16.93 -16.14
C LYS A 67 -4.33 -17.04 -15.36
N PHE A 68 -3.43 -16.06 -15.50
CA PHE A 68 -2.16 -16.03 -14.76
C PHE A 68 -2.40 -15.80 -13.26
N ARG A 69 -3.28 -14.85 -12.92
CA ARG A 69 -3.68 -14.62 -11.53
C ARG A 69 -4.28 -15.87 -10.89
N GLU A 70 -5.21 -16.55 -11.57
CA GLU A 70 -5.84 -17.78 -11.07
C GLU A 70 -4.84 -18.91 -10.85
N ARG A 71 -3.90 -19.10 -11.77
CA ARG A 71 -2.82 -20.08 -11.63
C ARG A 71 -1.99 -19.80 -10.38
N VAL A 72 -1.57 -18.55 -10.17
CA VAL A 72 -0.76 -18.15 -9.01
C VAL A 72 -1.53 -18.37 -7.72
N LEU A 73 -2.79 -17.96 -7.64
CA LEU A 73 -3.60 -18.12 -6.44
C LEU A 73 -3.85 -19.60 -6.10
N ARG A 74 -4.00 -20.45 -7.11
CA ARG A 74 -4.12 -21.90 -6.92
C ARG A 74 -2.84 -22.51 -6.35
N LEU A 75 -1.67 -22.08 -6.83
CA LEU A 75 -0.38 -22.55 -6.30
C LEU A 75 -0.20 -22.11 -4.84
N VAL A 76 -0.47 -20.83 -4.55
CA VAL A 76 -0.42 -20.28 -3.19
C VAL A 76 -1.38 -21.01 -2.26
N GLY A 77 -2.61 -21.23 -2.71
CA GLY A 77 -3.62 -21.96 -1.94
C GLY A 77 -3.25 -23.42 -1.66
N LYS A 78 -2.44 -24.06 -2.51
CA LYS A 78 -2.02 -25.46 -2.35
C LYS A 78 -0.75 -25.62 -1.51
N LYS A 79 0.27 -24.79 -1.75
CA LYS A 79 1.61 -24.97 -1.18
C LYS A 79 1.89 -24.08 0.03
N TYR A 80 1.28 -22.90 0.06
CA TYR A 80 1.67 -21.82 0.97
C TYR A 80 0.51 -21.33 1.83
N SER A 81 -0.63 -22.03 1.79
CA SER A 81 -1.77 -21.82 2.68
C SER A 81 -1.55 -22.54 4.01
N GLY A 82 -2.18 -22.01 5.07
CA GLY A 82 -2.04 -22.56 6.41
C GLY A 82 -2.73 -21.67 7.45
N GLU A 83 -2.62 -22.03 8.72
CA GLU A 83 -3.22 -21.29 9.82
C GLU A 83 -2.58 -19.90 10.03
N GLU A 84 -3.19 -19.07 10.88
CA GLU A 84 -2.63 -17.76 11.26
C GLU A 84 -1.36 -17.93 12.11
N GLY A 85 -0.22 -18.14 11.45
CA GLY A 85 1.09 -18.29 12.09
C GLY A 85 2.08 -19.09 11.25
N GLU A 86 1.58 -20.10 10.53
CA GLU A 86 2.37 -21.01 9.68
C GLU A 86 2.29 -20.67 8.20
N ARG A 87 1.27 -19.93 7.78
CA ARG A 87 1.12 -19.49 6.38
C ARG A 87 2.25 -18.54 5.96
N PHE A 88 2.63 -18.62 4.69
CA PHE A 88 3.70 -17.76 4.17
C PHE A 88 3.19 -16.33 3.98
N GLY A 89 4.05 -15.36 4.29
CA GLY A 89 3.78 -13.96 3.98
C GLY A 89 3.82 -13.70 2.47
N PRO A 90 3.20 -12.62 1.96
CA PRO A 90 3.18 -12.31 0.53
C PRO A 90 4.57 -12.10 -0.09
N THR A 91 5.56 -11.68 0.69
CA THR A 91 6.95 -11.54 0.23
C THR A 91 7.60 -12.91 0.07
N LEU A 92 7.57 -13.73 1.12
CA LEU A 92 8.15 -15.08 1.11
C LEU A 92 7.48 -15.96 0.05
N ALA A 93 6.15 -15.89 -0.08
CA ALA A 93 5.42 -16.61 -1.11
C ALA A 93 5.84 -16.17 -2.52
N ALA A 94 6.19 -14.90 -2.75
CA ALA A 94 6.66 -14.42 -4.04
C ALA A 94 8.07 -14.94 -4.37
N GLU A 95 8.95 -15.02 -3.38
CA GLU A 95 10.30 -15.58 -3.51
C GLU A 95 10.23 -17.08 -3.85
N HIS A 96 9.45 -17.86 -3.09
CA HIS A 96 9.26 -19.29 -3.37
C HIS A 96 8.55 -19.56 -4.70
N LEU A 97 7.58 -18.73 -5.10
CA LEU A 97 6.98 -18.84 -6.44
C LEU A 97 8.01 -18.64 -7.57
N ALA A 98 8.99 -17.76 -7.38
CA ALA A 98 10.04 -17.55 -8.37
C ALA A 98 11.04 -18.72 -8.40
N SER A 99 11.44 -19.22 -7.23
CA SER A 99 12.39 -20.33 -7.10
C SER A 99 11.81 -21.67 -7.53
N ASP A 100 10.65 -22.05 -7.00
CA ASP A 100 10.11 -23.43 -7.11
C ASP A 100 9.23 -23.62 -8.34
N ASP A 101 8.45 -22.60 -8.71
CA ASP A 101 7.44 -22.67 -9.78
C ASP A 101 7.82 -21.82 -11.02
N HIS A 102 8.95 -21.12 -10.97
CA HIS A 102 9.42 -20.16 -11.99
C HIS A 102 8.38 -19.11 -12.38
N VAL A 103 7.61 -18.65 -11.38
CA VAL A 103 6.55 -17.65 -11.54
C VAL A 103 6.93 -16.35 -10.88
N GLU A 104 7.42 -15.39 -11.67
CA GLU A 104 7.76 -14.07 -11.16
C GLU A 104 6.51 -13.19 -10.95
N VAL A 105 6.28 -12.84 -9.69
CA VAL A 105 5.21 -11.91 -9.29
C VAL A 105 5.76 -10.94 -8.27
N ASN A 106 5.51 -9.64 -8.47
CA ASN A 106 5.86 -8.65 -7.47
C ASN A 106 5.07 -8.88 -6.17
N ALA A 107 5.75 -8.85 -5.03
CA ALA A 107 5.15 -9.08 -3.71
C ALA A 107 3.92 -8.20 -3.40
N GLN A 108 3.89 -6.94 -3.85
CA GLN A 108 2.73 -6.06 -3.66
C GLN A 108 1.52 -6.50 -4.49
N THR A 109 1.75 -7.00 -5.70
CA THR A 109 0.69 -7.54 -6.55
C THR A 109 0.12 -8.82 -5.94
N LEU A 110 1.01 -9.72 -5.50
CA LEU A 110 0.62 -10.97 -4.85
C LEU A 110 -0.16 -10.70 -3.57
N ARG A 111 0.32 -9.76 -2.73
CA ARG A 111 -0.38 -9.31 -1.52
C ARG A 111 -1.81 -8.85 -1.80
N ARG A 112 -2.03 -8.05 -2.85
CA ARG A 112 -3.39 -7.59 -3.21
C ARG A 112 -4.29 -8.75 -3.61
N TRP A 113 -3.76 -9.72 -4.37
CA TRP A 113 -4.51 -10.91 -4.76
C TRP A 113 -4.84 -11.82 -3.57
N MET A 114 -3.87 -12.06 -2.69
CA MET A 114 -4.08 -12.87 -1.49
C MET A 114 -5.11 -12.23 -0.54
N LEU A 115 -5.10 -10.89 -0.39
CA LEU A 115 -6.11 -10.17 0.39
C LEU A 115 -7.51 -10.28 -0.24
N SER A 116 -7.62 -10.22 -1.57
CA SER A 116 -8.92 -10.32 -2.23
C SER A 116 -9.54 -11.72 -2.15
N GLU A 117 -8.72 -12.77 -2.07
CA GLU A 117 -9.19 -14.16 -1.93
C GLU A 117 -9.28 -14.63 -0.46
N GLY A 118 -8.91 -13.78 0.51
CA GLY A 118 -8.89 -14.16 1.93
C GLY A 118 -7.78 -15.13 2.34
N LEU A 119 -6.84 -15.47 1.44
CA LEU A 119 -5.71 -16.36 1.73
C LEU A 119 -4.73 -15.77 2.75
N TRP A 120 -4.74 -14.44 2.92
CA TRP A 120 -3.86 -13.76 3.84
C TRP A 120 -4.59 -12.67 4.61
N SER A 121 -4.49 -12.72 5.95
CA SER A 121 -4.95 -11.70 6.86
C SER A 121 -3.74 -10.95 7.44
N ARG A 122 -3.90 -9.65 7.71
CA ARG A 122 -2.85 -8.87 8.37
C ARG A 122 -2.94 -9.10 9.87
N ALA A 123 -2.35 -10.18 10.36
CA ALA A 123 -2.16 -10.38 11.80
C ALA A 123 -1.05 -9.44 12.30
N ARG A 124 -1.39 -8.51 13.22
CA ARG A 124 -0.38 -7.70 13.90
C ARG A 124 0.22 -8.55 15.01
N LYS A 125 1.40 -9.14 14.77
CA LYS A 125 2.15 -9.81 15.84
C LYS A 125 2.47 -8.76 16.91
N ARG A 126 1.87 -8.88 18.11
CA ARG A 126 2.26 -8.06 19.25
C ARG A 126 3.74 -8.32 19.49
N ARG A 127 4.54 -7.26 19.59
CA ARG A 127 5.92 -7.40 20.04
C ARG A 127 5.85 -8.07 21.41
N MET A 128 6.57 -9.18 21.58
CA MET A 128 6.79 -9.73 22.91
C MET A 128 7.36 -8.58 23.74
N HIS A 129 6.71 -8.29 24.87
CA HIS A 129 7.04 -7.12 25.67
C HIS A 129 8.52 -7.22 26.01
N ARG A 130 9.33 -6.23 25.61
CA ARG A 130 10.69 -6.12 26.15
C ARG A 130 10.48 -5.89 27.64
N GLN A 131 10.81 -6.87 28.47
CA GLN A 131 10.79 -6.67 29.91
C GLN A 131 11.87 -5.65 30.25
N ARG A 132 11.52 -4.68 31.10
CA ARG A 132 12.55 -3.83 31.71
C ARG A 132 13.35 -4.72 32.65
N ARG A 133 14.67 -4.66 32.55
CA ARG A 133 15.56 -5.28 33.53
C ARG A 133 15.29 -4.65 34.90
N GLU A 134 15.34 -5.46 35.95
CA GLU A 134 15.30 -4.97 37.33
C GLU A 134 16.49 -4.04 37.63
N ARG A 135 16.26 -3.04 38.47
CA ARG A 135 17.31 -2.12 38.92
C ARG A 135 18.27 -2.88 39.84
N LYS A 136 19.57 -2.68 39.67
CA LYS A 136 20.58 -3.16 40.62
C LYS A 136 20.53 -2.37 41.93
N GLU A 137 20.86 -3.01 43.04
CA GLU A 137 20.73 -2.42 44.39
C GLU A 137 21.77 -1.32 44.63
N HIS A 138 22.96 -1.48 44.04
CA HIS A 138 24.08 -0.55 44.22
C HIS A 138 24.64 -0.01 42.89
N VAL A 139 25.29 1.16 42.98
CA VAL A 139 25.99 1.80 41.87
C VAL A 139 27.21 0.96 41.49
N GLY A 140 27.37 0.64 40.21
CA GLY A 140 28.51 -0.15 39.69
C GLY A 140 28.24 -1.63 39.43
N GLU A 141 27.15 -2.19 39.97
CA GLU A 141 26.74 -3.59 39.69
C GLU A 141 26.20 -3.79 38.26
N LEU A 142 25.83 -2.69 37.60
CA LEU A 142 25.39 -2.70 36.21
C LEU A 142 26.59 -2.44 35.29
N VAL A 143 27.27 -3.52 34.89
CA VAL A 143 28.33 -3.45 33.88
C VAL A 143 27.69 -3.56 32.50
N GLN A 144 27.78 -2.50 31.69
CA GLN A 144 27.40 -2.52 30.29
C GLN A 144 28.57 -3.08 29.47
N MET A 145 28.49 -4.37 29.14
CA MET A 145 29.34 -4.97 28.11
C MET A 145 28.74 -4.57 26.76
N ASP A 146 29.24 -3.50 26.14
CA ASP A 146 28.85 -3.14 24.78
C ASP A 146 29.77 -3.82 23.78
N GLY A 147 29.21 -4.72 22.98
CA GLY A 147 29.90 -5.37 21.88
C GLY A 147 29.75 -4.54 20.62
N SER A 148 30.59 -3.52 20.45
CA SER A 148 30.62 -2.78 19.19
C SER A 148 31.28 -3.64 18.10
N PHE A 149 30.49 -4.13 17.15
CA PHE A 149 31.03 -4.73 15.92
C PHE A 149 31.69 -3.62 15.09
N HIS A 150 32.98 -3.39 15.33
CA HIS A 150 33.78 -2.50 14.48
C HIS A 150 34.32 -3.32 13.30
N ASP A 151 33.95 -2.93 12.09
CA ASP A 151 34.67 -3.30 10.86
C ASP A 151 36.00 -2.53 10.83
N CYS A 152 36.90 -2.86 11.75
CA CYS A 152 38.27 -2.35 11.66
C CYS A 152 38.91 -2.99 10.40
N HIS A 153 39.32 -2.15 9.46
CA HIS A 153 39.87 -2.53 8.15
C HIS A 153 41.29 -3.16 8.24
N LEU A 154 41.66 -3.74 9.38
CA LEU A 154 42.96 -4.36 9.62
C LEU A 154 42.85 -5.89 9.72
N GLY A 155 42.27 -6.48 8.67
CA GLY A 155 42.64 -7.80 8.09
C GLY A 155 41.89 -9.07 8.54
N PRO A 156 42.00 -10.18 7.77
CA PRO A 156 41.95 -10.30 6.31
C PRO A 156 40.55 -10.76 5.84
N ALA A 157 40.24 -10.49 4.58
CA ALA A 157 39.14 -11.14 3.89
C ALA A 157 39.37 -12.66 3.86
N ALA A 158 38.56 -13.42 4.60
CA ALA A 158 38.28 -14.83 4.33
C ALA A 158 37.10 -15.31 5.18
N ARG A 159 35.94 -15.47 4.53
CA ARG A 159 34.96 -16.49 4.91
C ARG A 159 34.61 -17.26 3.66
N GLU A 160 35.51 -18.14 3.25
CA GLU A 160 35.11 -19.36 2.55
C GLU A 160 34.51 -20.29 3.60
N ILE A 161 33.21 -20.56 3.49
CA ILE A 161 32.61 -21.78 4.04
C ILE A 161 31.66 -22.27 2.94
N THR A 162 32.04 -23.41 2.37
CA THR A 162 31.27 -24.31 1.48
C THR A 162 29.89 -24.63 2.00
#